data_AF-A0A2D7IG71-F1
#
_entry.id   AF-A0A2D7IG71-F1
#
_cell.length_a   1.000
_cell.length_b   1.000
_cell.length_c   1.000
_cell.angle_alpha   90.00
_cell.angle_beta   90.00
_cell.angle_gamma   90.00
#
_symmetry.space_group_name_H-M   'P 1'
#
loop_
_entity.id
_entity.type
_entity.pdbx_description
1 polymer ?
#
loop_
_entity_poly.entity_id
_entity_poly.type
_entity_poly.pdbx_seq_one_letter_code
_entity_poly.pdbx_strand_id
1 'polypeptide(L)'
;MSLSFIIFLSFFLFFGFFEPEILSSMKDSIPFLLGLVMFGMGCTIETKDLKNVFKNPKWVITGLTLQYTVMPVTAFFLTKIFQLSEEITLGFIILGSCPGGTASNLIAYLSKANISLSVGLTICSTFLAAILTPFWIFFLTKKQIDINFLSLVKTTFWITIFPLIDGLIVRNLFKKKN
;
A
#
# COMPACT_ATOMS: atom_id res chain seq x y z
N MET A 1 -8.09 -16.23 0.69
CA MET A 1 -8.86 -15.36 -0.23
C MET A 1 -9.99 -16.17 -0.83
N SER A 2 -11.24 -15.71 -0.77
CA SER A 2 -12.39 -16.46 -1.32
C SER A 2 -12.43 -16.35 -2.84
N LEU A 3 -12.94 -17.40 -3.51
CA LEU A 3 -13.12 -17.41 -4.96
C LEU A 3 -14.02 -16.24 -5.43
N SER A 4 -15.02 -15.89 -4.63
CA SER A 4 -15.92 -14.76 -4.89
C SER A 4 -15.20 -13.42 -5.04
N PHE A 5 -14.13 -13.18 -4.27
CA PHE A 5 -13.37 -11.94 -4.35
C PHE A 5 -12.56 -11.85 -5.66
N ILE A 6 -11.99 -12.97 -6.10
CA ILE A 6 -11.26 -13.05 -7.37
C ILE A 6 -12.24 -12.81 -8.54
N ILE A 7 -13.40 -13.46 -8.52
CA ILE A 7 -14.43 -13.27 -9.55
C ILE A 7 -14.87 -11.81 -9.60
N PHE A 8 -15.09 -11.19 -8.44
CA PHE A 8 -15.45 -9.78 -8.35
C PHE A 8 -14.39 -8.87 -8.99
N LEU A 9 -13.11 -9.05 -8.65
CA LEU A 9 -12.01 -8.28 -9.25
C LEU A 9 -11.92 -8.49 -10.77
N SER A 10 -11.98 -9.74 -11.22
CA SER A 10 -11.93 -10.06 -12.65
C SER A 10 -13.10 -9.45 -13.42
N PHE A 11 -14.31 -9.44 -12.83
CA PHE A 11 -15.47 -8.79 -13.41
C PHE A 11 -15.27 -7.28 -13.58
N PHE A 12 -14.83 -6.58 -12.54
CA PHE A 12 -14.61 -5.12 -12.63
C PHE A 12 -13.43 -4.75 -13.52
N LEU A 13 -12.40 -5.60 -13.61
CA LEU A 13 -11.31 -5.42 -14.57
C LEU A 13 -11.80 -5.58 -16.01
N PHE A 14 -12.61 -6.61 -16.28
CA PHE A 14 -13.19 -6.82 -17.61
C PHE A 14 -14.17 -5.70 -17.96
N PHE A 15 -15.05 -5.31 -17.03
CA PHE A 15 -15.98 -4.20 -17.22
C PHE A 15 -15.25 -2.87 -17.49
N GLY A 16 -14.17 -2.58 -16.76
CA GLY A 16 -13.37 -1.37 -16.98
C GLY A 16 -12.61 -1.33 -18.29
N PHE A 17 -12.40 -2.48 -18.92
CA PHE A 17 -11.86 -2.52 -20.27
C PHE A 17 -12.88 -2.09 -21.33
N PHE A 18 -14.16 -2.41 -21.16
CA PHE A 18 -15.22 -2.01 -22.10
C PHE A 18 -15.79 -0.62 -21.82
N GLU A 19 -15.93 -0.25 -20.55
CA GLU A 19 -16.57 1.00 -20.11
C GLU A 19 -15.62 1.82 -19.20
N PRO A 20 -14.49 2.32 -19.74
CA PRO A 20 -13.48 3.02 -18.95
C PRO A 20 -13.98 4.37 -18.38
N GLU A 21 -14.91 5.04 -19.07
CA GLU A 21 -15.45 6.34 -18.63
C GLU A 21 -16.19 6.24 -17.30
N ILE A 22 -16.98 5.18 -17.11
CA ILE A 22 -17.74 4.96 -15.87
C ILE A 22 -16.78 4.79 -14.69
N LEU A 23 -15.79 3.92 -14.81
CA LEU A 23 -14.86 3.63 -13.72
C LEU A 23 -13.88 4.78 -13.45
N SER A 24 -13.42 5.47 -14.49
CA SER A 24 -12.52 6.63 -14.33
C SER A 24 -13.22 7.82 -13.66
N SER A 25 -14.53 7.98 -13.84
CA SER A 25 -15.33 8.99 -13.12
C SER A 25 -15.33 8.78 -11.60
N MET A 26 -15.11 7.55 -11.14
CA MET A 26 -15.12 7.20 -9.71
C MET A 26 -13.75 7.36 -9.04
N LYS A 27 -12.71 7.77 -9.76
CA LYS A 27 -11.33 7.85 -9.23
C LYS A 27 -11.22 8.67 -7.94
N ASP A 28 -12.01 9.74 -7.83
CA ASP A 28 -11.97 10.66 -6.69
C ASP A 28 -12.62 10.04 -5.44
N SER A 29 -13.37 8.94 -5.60
CA SER A 29 -13.93 8.16 -4.49
C SER A 29 -12.94 7.17 -3.88
N ILE A 30 -11.83 6.86 -4.57
CA ILE A 30 -10.85 5.85 -4.14
C ILE A 30 -10.30 6.15 -2.73
N PRO A 31 -9.83 7.37 -2.40
CA PRO A 31 -9.33 7.68 -1.06
C PRO A 31 -10.37 7.45 0.03
N PHE A 32 -11.62 7.82 -0.22
CA PHE A 32 -12.71 7.66 0.74
C PHE A 32 -13.05 6.19 0.98
N LEU A 33 -13.18 5.40 -0.09
CA LEU A 33 -13.47 3.97 0.00
C LEU A 33 -12.34 3.22 0.73
N LEU A 34 -11.08 3.53 0.42
CA LEU A 34 -9.94 2.98 1.15
C LEU A 34 -9.94 3.38 2.62
N GLY A 35 -10.27 4.64 2.93
CA GLY A 35 -10.40 5.11 4.31
C GLY A 35 -11.46 4.31 5.08
N LEU A 36 -12.61 4.04 4.47
CA LEU A 36 -13.68 3.22 5.07
C LEU A 36 -13.20 1.78 5.35
N VAL A 37 -12.45 1.19 4.41
CA VAL A 37 -11.84 -0.13 4.62
C VAL A 37 -10.82 -0.11 5.76
N MET A 38 -9.97 0.92 5.82
CA MET A 38 -8.97 1.07 6.90
C MET A 38 -9.63 1.29 8.27
N PHE A 39 -10.73 2.03 8.32
CA PHE A 39 -11.56 2.16 9.52
C PHE A 39 -12.12 0.82 9.98
N GLY A 40 -12.77 0.07 9.06
CA GLY A 40 -13.28 -1.26 9.36
C GLY A 40 -12.18 -2.21 9.85
N MET A 41 -10.99 -2.10 9.27
CA MET A 41 -9.81 -2.85 9.71
C MET A 41 -9.33 -2.43 11.10
N GLY A 42 -9.31 -1.13 11.41
CA GLY A 42 -9.00 -0.61 12.74
C GLY A 42 -9.92 -1.19 13.81
N CYS A 43 -11.21 -1.39 13.49
CA CYS A 43 -12.16 -2.04 14.39
C CYS A 43 -11.80 -3.51 14.71
N THR A 44 -10.96 -4.15 13.90
CA THR A 44 -10.58 -5.57 14.04
C THR A 44 -9.23 -5.81 14.75
N ILE A 45 -8.37 -4.80 14.89
CA ILE A 45 -7.00 -4.93 15.42
C ILE A 45 -6.95 -4.60 16.92
N GLU A 46 -6.02 -5.20 17.68
CA GLU A 46 -5.71 -4.75 19.05
C GLU A 46 -4.54 -3.78 19.10
N THR A 47 -4.66 -2.74 19.93
CA THR A 47 -3.60 -1.72 20.10
C THR A 47 -2.27 -2.31 20.58
N LYS A 48 -2.31 -3.40 21.35
CA LYS A 48 -1.12 -4.13 21.82
C LYS A 48 -0.32 -4.73 20.65
N ASP A 49 -1.00 -5.21 19.60
CA ASP A 49 -0.38 -5.89 18.48
C ASP A 49 0.41 -4.90 17.63
N LEU A 50 -0.16 -3.70 17.41
CA LEU A 50 0.52 -2.61 16.73
C LEU A 50 1.77 -2.15 17.50
N LYS A 51 1.69 -2.01 18.83
CA LYS A 51 2.86 -1.70 19.66
C LYS A 51 3.93 -2.80 19.58
N ASN A 52 3.53 -4.06 19.51
CA ASN A 52 4.46 -5.19 19.49
C ASN A 52 5.29 -5.25 18.19
N VAL A 53 4.74 -4.76 17.07
CA VAL A 53 5.46 -4.63 15.79
C VAL A 53 6.68 -3.73 15.93
N PHE A 54 6.52 -2.56 16.56
CA PHE A 54 7.63 -1.63 16.78
C PHE A 54 8.62 -2.08 17.84
N LYS A 55 8.19 -2.96 18.77
CA LYS A 55 9.10 -3.61 19.74
C LYS A 55 9.96 -4.72 19.12
N ASN A 56 9.51 -5.32 18.02
CA ASN A 56 10.22 -6.39 17.33
C ASN A 56 10.60 -5.94 15.90
N PRO A 57 11.56 -5.00 15.75
CA PRO A 57 11.84 -4.36 14.48
C PRO A 57 12.40 -5.31 13.42
N LYS A 58 12.86 -6.52 13.80
CA LYS A 58 13.40 -7.52 12.87
C LYS A 58 12.47 -7.75 11.67
N TRP A 59 11.17 -7.92 11.91
CA TRP A 59 10.19 -8.17 10.84
C TRP A 59 9.91 -6.95 9.98
N VAL A 60 9.92 -5.76 10.59
CA VAL A 60 9.78 -4.49 9.87
C VAL A 60 10.98 -4.28 8.95
N ILE A 61 12.20 -4.45 9.46
CA ILE A 61 13.43 -4.31 8.69
C ILE A 61 13.47 -5.31 7.54
N THR A 62 13.17 -6.59 7.79
CA THR A 62 13.12 -7.60 6.72
C THR A 62 12.11 -7.21 5.63
N GLY A 63 10.90 -6.80 6.02
CA GLY A 63 9.88 -6.39 5.05
C GLY A 63 10.28 -5.15 4.25
N LEU A 64 10.90 -4.14 4.89
CA LEU A 64 11.40 -2.94 4.22
C LEU A 64 12.55 -3.25 3.26
N THR A 65 13.48 -4.11 3.67
CA THR A 65 14.57 -4.56 2.80
C THR A 65 14.00 -5.24 1.56
N LEU A 66 13.07 -6.18 1.72
CA LEU A 66 12.44 -6.85 0.58
C LEU A 66 11.66 -5.85 -0.30
N GLN A 67 10.86 -4.96 0.31
CA GLN A 67 10.08 -3.94 -0.40
C GLN A 67 10.99 -3.08 -1.29
N TYR A 68 12.09 -2.57 -0.75
CA TYR A 68 12.98 -1.64 -1.45
C TYR A 68 14.14 -2.33 -2.17
N THR A 69 14.17 -3.66 -2.29
CA THR A 69 15.17 -4.35 -3.11
C THR A 69 14.50 -5.22 -4.15
N VAL A 70 13.61 -6.12 -3.74
CA VAL A 70 12.93 -7.06 -4.64
C VAL A 70 12.03 -6.30 -5.59
N MET A 71 11.19 -5.37 -5.12
CA MET A 71 10.22 -4.68 -6.00
C MET A 71 10.89 -3.84 -7.09
N PRO A 72 11.87 -2.94 -6.81
CA PRO A 72 12.51 -2.15 -7.86
C PRO A 72 13.31 -3.00 -8.84
N VAL A 73 14.02 -4.02 -8.33
CA VAL A 73 14.85 -4.92 -9.15
C VAL A 73 13.97 -5.77 -10.05
N THR A 74 12.88 -6.34 -9.53
CA THR A 74 11.91 -7.09 -10.33
C THR A 74 11.27 -6.20 -11.39
N ALA A 75 10.84 -4.98 -11.03
CA ALA A 75 10.30 -4.03 -12.00
C ALA A 75 11.28 -3.80 -13.15
N PHE A 76 12.54 -3.48 -12.85
CA PHE A 76 13.59 -3.30 -13.86
C PHE A 76 13.76 -4.52 -14.76
N PHE A 77 13.91 -5.72 -14.20
CA PHE A 77 14.07 -6.94 -15.00
C PHE A 77 12.87 -7.21 -15.91
N LEU A 78 11.65 -7.00 -15.43
CA LEU A 78 10.44 -7.13 -16.26
C LEU A 78 10.50 -6.17 -17.45
N THR A 79 10.91 -4.91 -17.25
CA THR A 79 11.03 -3.95 -18.37
C THR A 79 12.02 -4.41 -19.44
N LYS A 80 13.11 -5.08 -19.04
CA LYS A 80 14.13 -5.62 -19.95
C LYS A 80 13.68 -6.88 -20.67
N ILE A 81 13.03 -7.81 -19.95
CA ILE A 81 12.53 -9.07 -20.51
C ILE A 81 11.46 -8.79 -21.57
N PHE A 82 10.52 -7.89 -21.27
CA PHE A 82 9.42 -7.56 -22.17
C PHE A 82 9.73 -6.44 -23.18
N GLN A 83 10.96 -5.91 -23.18
CA GLN A 83 11.42 -4.85 -24.09
C GLN A 83 10.43 -3.66 -24.14
N LEU A 84 10.01 -3.19 -22.97
CA LEU A 84 9.00 -2.15 -22.85
C LEU A 84 9.52 -0.80 -23.37
N SER A 85 8.60 0.05 -23.86
CA SER A 85 8.93 1.42 -24.26
C SER A 85 9.47 2.22 -23.06
N GLU A 86 10.15 3.34 -23.35
CA GLU A 86 10.77 4.15 -22.31
C GLU A 86 9.75 4.70 -21.30
N GLU A 87 8.58 5.12 -21.78
CA GLU A 87 7.48 5.63 -20.95
C GLU A 87 6.95 4.56 -19.99
N ILE A 88 6.68 3.35 -20.51
CA ILE A 88 6.19 2.23 -19.71
C ILE A 88 7.28 1.78 -18.73
N THR A 89 8.54 1.77 -19.16
CA THR A 89 9.68 1.42 -18.31
C THR A 89 9.77 2.35 -17.10
N LEU A 90 9.65 3.66 -17.32
CA LEU A 90 9.65 4.63 -16.23
C LEU A 90 8.46 4.40 -15.29
N GLY A 91 7.25 4.16 -15.82
CA GLY A 91 6.08 3.84 -15.02
C GLY A 91 6.26 2.60 -14.13
N PHE A 92 6.83 1.52 -14.68
CA PHE A 92 7.13 0.29 -13.93
C PHE A 92 8.17 0.51 -12.84
N ILE A 93 9.24 1.26 -13.13
CA ILE A 93 10.28 1.54 -12.13
C ILE A 93 9.74 2.44 -11.02
N ILE A 94 8.94 3.45 -11.35
CA ILE A 94 8.23 4.27 -10.34
C ILE A 94 7.37 3.37 -9.47
N LEU A 95 6.52 2.54 -10.08
CA LEU A 95 5.64 1.60 -9.37
C LEU A 95 6.43 0.68 -8.42
N GLY A 96 7.51 0.08 -8.90
CA GLY A 96 8.35 -0.82 -8.11
C GLY A 96 9.14 -0.11 -7.00
N SER A 97 9.39 1.19 -7.13
CA SER A 97 10.15 2.00 -6.17
C SER A 97 9.28 2.73 -5.14
N CYS A 98 7.96 2.70 -5.32
CA CYS A 98 7.01 3.32 -4.40
C CYS A 98 6.89 2.55 -3.06
N PRO A 99 6.52 3.24 -1.98
CA PRO A 99 6.23 2.59 -0.69
C PRO A 99 5.02 1.66 -0.78
N GLY A 100 4.83 0.85 0.27
CA GLY A 100 3.65 -0.01 0.38
C GLY A 100 2.36 0.80 0.38
N GLY A 101 1.34 0.30 -0.33
CA GLY A 101 0.02 0.96 -0.44
C GLY A 101 -1.03 0.40 0.53
N THR A 102 -2.09 1.17 0.77
CA THR A 102 -3.24 0.80 1.63
C THR A 102 -3.94 -0.49 1.22
N ALA A 103 -4.00 -0.78 -0.08
CA ALA A 103 -4.58 -2.02 -0.60
C ALA A 103 -3.85 -3.26 -0.06
N SER A 104 -2.53 -3.18 0.21
CA SER A 104 -1.77 -4.30 0.79
C SER A 104 -2.28 -4.68 2.18
N ASN A 105 -2.73 -3.71 2.98
CA ASN A 105 -3.32 -3.96 4.29
C ASN A 105 -4.63 -4.74 4.17
N LEU A 106 -5.48 -4.40 3.17
CA LEU A 106 -6.71 -5.14 2.89
C LEU A 106 -6.40 -6.58 2.48
N ILE A 107 -5.45 -6.77 1.56
CA ILE A 107 -5.06 -8.12 1.13
C ILE A 107 -4.45 -8.92 2.29
N ALA A 108 -3.65 -8.30 3.16
CA ALA A 108 -3.14 -8.93 4.37
C ALA A 108 -4.29 -9.40 5.29
N TYR A 109 -5.30 -8.56 5.50
CA TYR A 109 -6.51 -8.92 6.25
C TYR A 109 -7.27 -10.09 5.63
N LEU A 110 -7.57 -10.03 4.33
CA LEU A 110 -8.28 -11.09 3.59
C LEU A 110 -7.50 -12.41 3.53
N SER A 111 -6.17 -12.33 3.65
CA SER A 111 -5.27 -13.49 3.68
C SER A 111 -5.00 -14.01 5.09
N LYS A 112 -5.61 -13.41 6.14
CA LYS A 112 -5.36 -13.72 7.55
C LYS A 112 -3.89 -13.58 7.95
N ALA A 113 -3.17 -12.68 7.29
CA ALA A 113 -1.79 -12.34 7.61
C ALA A 113 -1.72 -11.39 8.82
N ASN A 114 -0.51 -11.06 9.26
CA ASN A 114 -0.31 -10.09 10.35
C ASN A 114 -0.59 -8.67 9.86
N ILE A 115 -1.79 -8.17 10.13
CA ILE A 115 -2.25 -6.84 9.71
C ILE A 115 -1.45 -5.73 10.39
N SER A 116 -1.16 -5.89 11.68
CA SER A 116 -0.36 -4.91 12.43
C SER A 116 1.03 -4.73 11.80
N LEU A 117 1.65 -5.81 11.34
CA LEU A 117 2.91 -5.76 10.61
C LEU A 117 2.75 -5.06 9.25
N SER A 118 1.71 -5.36 8.49
CA SER A 118 1.43 -4.71 7.20
C SER A 118 1.27 -3.20 7.34
N VAL A 119 0.51 -2.76 8.34
CA VAL A 119 0.32 -1.34 8.66
C VAL A 119 1.64 -0.70 9.10
N GLY A 120 2.41 -1.37 9.96
CA GLY A 120 3.74 -0.90 10.37
C GLY A 120 4.69 -0.73 9.18
N LEU A 121 4.75 -1.70 8.27
CA LEU A 121 5.53 -1.62 7.03
C LEU A 121 5.08 -0.47 6.13
N THR A 122 3.77 -0.26 5.98
CA THR A 122 3.21 0.85 5.20
C THR A 122 3.67 2.21 5.75
N ILE A 123 3.57 2.39 7.08
CA ILE A 123 4.00 3.62 7.75
C ILE A 123 5.50 3.81 7.56
N CYS A 124 6.32 2.82 7.93
CA CYS A 124 7.77 2.95 7.83
C CYS A 124 8.25 3.14 6.39
N SER A 125 7.66 2.43 5.42
CA SER A 125 8.03 2.57 4.01
C SER A 125 7.65 3.95 3.48
N THR A 126 6.49 4.52 3.86
CA THR A 126 6.11 5.89 3.47
C THR A 126 7.15 6.91 3.92
N PHE A 127 7.66 6.79 5.16
CA PHE A 127 8.72 7.68 5.63
C PHE A 127 10.02 7.54 4.85
N LEU A 128 10.41 6.30 4.53
CA LEU A 128 11.63 6.02 3.76
C LEU A 128 11.51 6.39 2.27
N ALA A 129 10.30 6.48 1.73
CA ALA A 129 10.04 6.77 0.32
C ALA A 129 10.64 8.11 -0.14
N ALA A 130 10.73 9.09 0.75
CA ALA A 130 11.34 10.39 0.47
C ALA A 130 12.76 10.28 -0.11
N ILE A 131 13.49 9.25 0.33
CA ILE A 131 14.90 9.03 -0.01
C ILE A 131 15.02 7.84 -0.97
N LEU A 132 14.38 6.72 -0.64
CA LEU A 132 14.57 5.47 -1.37
C LEU A 132 13.89 5.47 -2.74
N THR A 133 12.70 6.06 -2.87
CA THR A 133 11.99 6.13 -4.16
C THR A 133 12.77 6.94 -5.21
N PRO A 134 13.19 8.21 -4.94
CA PRO A 134 13.97 8.96 -5.93
C PRO A 134 15.35 8.33 -6.15
N PHE A 135 15.96 7.74 -5.12
CA PHE A 135 17.22 7.01 -5.25
C PHE A 135 17.12 5.87 -6.28
N TRP A 136 16.12 4.99 -6.16
CA TRP A 136 15.96 3.86 -7.08
C TRP A 136 15.62 4.28 -8.50
N ILE A 137 14.74 5.27 -8.66
CA ILE A 137 14.40 5.84 -9.96
C ILE A 137 15.66 6.37 -10.64
N PHE A 138 16.44 7.20 -9.94
CA PHE A 138 17.68 7.75 -10.48
C PHE A 138 18.71 6.66 -10.77
N PHE A 139 18.87 5.69 -9.87
CA PHE A 139 19.83 4.61 -10.04
C PHE A 139 19.58 3.80 -11.31
N LEU A 140 18.31 3.44 -11.57
CA LEU A 140 17.90 2.55 -12.66
C LEU A 140 17.65 3.27 -13.99
N THR A 141 17.19 4.52 -13.97
CA THR A 141 16.79 5.27 -15.18
C THR A 141 17.68 6.46 -15.51
N LYS A 142 18.55 6.88 -14.58
CA LYS A 142 19.31 8.15 -14.63
C LYS A 142 18.44 9.42 -14.73
N LYS A 143 17.13 9.30 -14.49
CA LYS A 143 16.21 10.45 -14.41
C LYS A 143 16.04 10.89 -12.97
N GLN A 144 15.95 12.21 -12.77
CA GLN A 144 15.59 12.79 -11.48
C GLN A 144 14.09 13.04 -11.44
N ILE A 145 13.45 12.58 -10.37
CA ILE A 145 12.03 12.84 -10.09
C ILE A 145 11.93 13.41 -8.70
N ASP A 146 11.28 14.56 -8.59
CA ASP A 146 10.99 15.17 -7.29
C ASP A 146 9.83 14.43 -6.63
N ILE A 147 10.13 13.76 -5.53
CA ILE A 147 9.12 13.11 -4.70
C ILE A 147 8.69 14.08 -3.60
N ASN A 148 7.43 14.51 -3.67
CA ASN A 148 6.85 15.35 -2.62
C ASN A 148 6.56 14.53 -1.37
N PHE A 149 7.55 14.44 -0.49
CA PHE A 149 7.47 13.72 0.77
C PHE A 149 6.25 14.12 1.61
N LEU A 150 6.00 15.43 1.72
CA LEU A 150 4.89 15.93 2.53
C LEU A 150 3.54 15.46 1.99
N SER A 151 3.39 15.37 0.67
CA SER A 151 2.19 14.84 0.02
C SER A 151 2.02 13.35 0.27
N LEU A 152 3.10 12.55 0.22
CA LEU A 152 3.06 11.12 0.56
C LEU A 152 2.62 10.90 2.00
N VAL A 153 3.25 11.59 2.96
CA VAL A 153 2.90 11.49 4.38
C VAL A 153 1.45 11.94 4.62
N LYS A 154 1.04 13.08 4.04
CA LYS A 154 -0.33 13.58 4.17
C LYS A 154 -1.35 12.60 3.62
N THR A 155 -1.08 12.01 2.46
CA THR A 155 -1.96 11.02 1.81
C THR A 155 -2.05 9.74 2.65
N THR A 156 -0.92 9.19 3.08
CA THR A 156 -0.90 8.00 3.94
C THR A 156 -1.59 8.27 5.27
N PHE A 157 -1.40 9.45 5.86
CA PHE A 157 -2.04 9.83 7.11
C PHE A 157 -3.57 9.84 6.98
N TRP A 158 -4.11 10.59 6.02
CA TRP A 158 -5.57 10.75 5.87
C TRP A 158 -6.28 9.50 5.37
N ILE A 159 -5.66 8.73 4.48
CA ILE A 159 -6.29 7.53 3.91
C ILE A 159 -6.10 6.31 4.80
N THR A 160 -4.97 6.23 5.53
CA THR A 160 -4.59 5.00 6.25
C THR A 160 -4.62 5.19 7.76
N ILE A 161 -3.79 6.09 8.27
CA ILE A 161 -3.48 6.14 9.71
C ILE A 161 -4.68 6.67 10.47
N PHE A 162 -5.27 7.77 10.00
CA PHE A 162 -6.38 8.43 10.66
C PHE A 162 -7.62 7.52 10.77
N PRO A 163 -8.17 6.94 9.68
CA PRO A 163 -9.33 6.05 9.78
C PRO A 163 -9.04 4.79 10.61
N LEU A 164 -7.83 4.25 10.51
CA LEU A 164 -7.43 3.08 11.29
C LEU A 164 -7.39 3.36 12.79
N ILE A 165 -6.87 4.52 13.21
CA ILE A 165 -6.88 4.94 14.60
C ILE A 165 -8.31 5.15 15.10
N ASP A 166 -9.17 5.77 14.29
CA ASP A 166 -10.59 5.95 14.64
C ASP A 166 -11.27 4.61 14.87
N GLY A 167 -11.05 3.64 13.98
CA GLY A 167 -11.56 2.27 14.14
C GLY A 167 -11.04 1.58 15.40
N LEU A 168 -9.75 1.77 15.73
CA LEU A 168 -9.15 1.24 16.97
C LEU A 168 -9.79 1.87 18.22
N ILE A 169 -10.05 3.17 18.20
CA ILE A 169 -10.72 3.88 19.31
C ILE A 169 -12.14 3.33 19.49
N VAL A 170 -12.91 3.27 18.41
CA VAL A 170 -14.28 2.70 18.41
C VAL A 170 -14.26 1.29 18.98
N ARG A 171 -13.37 0.42 18.51
CA ARG A 171 -13.22 -0.93 19.07
C ARG A 171 -12.98 -0.89 20.57
N ASN A 172 -12.04 -0.09 21.06
CA ASN A 172 -11.70 -0.05 22.48
C ASN A 172 -12.85 0.48 23.35
N LEU A 173 -13.67 1.40 22.84
CA LEU A 173 -14.84 1.90 23.54
C LEU A 173 -15.96 0.85 23.64
N PHE A 174 -16.18 0.06 22.58
CA PHE A 174 -17.23 -0.95 22.52
C PHE A 174 -16.76 -2.37 22.88
N LYS A 175 -15.47 -2.58 23.19
CA LYS A 175 -14.95 -3.85 23.67
C LYS A 175 -15.54 -4.10 25.05
N LYS A 176 -16.61 -4.90 25.13
CA LYS A 176 -17.18 -5.38 26.39
C LYS A 176 -16.04 -5.93 27.25
N LYS A 177 -15.85 -5.29 28.40
CA LYS A 177 -15.02 -5.79 29.50
C LYS A 177 -15.75 -7.00 30.09
N ASN A 178 -15.61 -8.14 29.45
CA ASN A 178 -15.93 -9.45 30.05
C ASN A 178 -14.63 -10.07 30.53
#